data_AF-A0A1A8MD32-F1
#
_entry.id   AF-A0A1A8MD32-F1
#
_cell.length_a   1.000
_cell.length_b   1.000
_cell.length_c   1.000
_cell.angle_alpha   90.00
_cell.angle_beta   90.00
_cell.angle_gamma   90.00
#
_symmetry.space_group_name_H-M   'P 1'
#
loop_
_entity.id
_entity.type
_entity.pdbx_description
1 polymer ?
#
loop_
_entity_poly.entity_id
_entity_poly.type
_entity_poly.pdbx_seq_one_letter_code
_entity_poly.pdbx_strand_id
1 'polypeptide(L)'
;DLCSVMVFEVVEQAGTVILQNKQELDLWYVILNGAIEISHPDGRVESLCMGNSFGISPSLEKQYMNGEIRTKGDDCQFVCIA
;
A
#
# COMPACT_ATOMS: atom_id res chain seq x y z
N ASP A 1 -13.94 -16.69 -7.06
CA ASP A 1 -13.29 -16.72 -5.74
C ASP A 1 -12.34 -15.56 -5.60
N LEU A 2 -12.35 -14.83 -4.47
CA LEU A 2 -11.38 -13.77 -4.21
C LEU A 2 -10.00 -14.37 -3.91
N CYS A 3 -9.95 -15.49 -3.18
CA CYS A 3 -8.71 -16.16 -2.81
C CYS A 3 -7.89 -16.64 -4.01
N SER A 4 -8.51 -16.87 -5.17
CA SER A 4 -7.79 -17.32 -6.37
C SER A 4 -7.03 -16.21 -7.09
N VAL A 5 -7.29 -14.94 -6.77
CA VAL A 5 -6.63 -13.77 -7.38
C VAL A 5 -5.76 -13.00 -6.39
N MET A 6 -5.72 -13.43 -5.12
CA MET A 6 -4.87 -12.83 -4.09
C MET A 6 -3.40 -13.18 -4.33
N VAL A 7 -2.54 -12.16 -4.35
CA VAL A 7 -1.08 -12.32 -4.41
C VAL A 7 -0.49 -11.97 -3.06
N PHE A 8 0.29 -12.87 -2.48
CA PHE A 8 1.03 -12.61 -1.25
C PHE A 8 2.40 -12.00 -1.57
N GLU A 9 2.74 -10.92 -0.89
CA GLU A 9 3.97 -10.17 -1.10
C GLU A 9 4.70 -9.91 0.22
N VAL A 10 6.02 -10.01 0.20
CA VAL A 10 6.89 -9.72 1.35
C VAL A 10 7.89 -8.65 0.94
N VAL A 11 8.02 -7.63 1.77
CA VAL A 11 8.98 -6.54 1.60
C VAL A 11 9.96 -6.59 2.75
N GLU A 12 11.17 -7.05 2.46
CA GLU A 12 12.19 -7.40 3.45
C GLU A 12 12.74 -6.18 4.21
N GLN A 13 12.84 -5.02 3.54
CA GLN A 13 13.55 -3.86 4.07
C GLN A 13 12.62 -2.71 4.47
N ALA A 14 12.85 -2.13 5.65
CA ALA A 14 12.25 -0.88 6.10
C ALA A 14 12.59 0.30 5.16
N GLY A 15 11.66 1.23 5.00
CA GLY A 15 11.81 2.41 4.15
C GLY A 15 11.66 2.13 2.65
N THR A 16 11.33 0.90 2.26
CA THR A 16 11.06 0.52 0.87
C THR A 16 9.82 1.24 0.38
N VAL A 17 9.92 1.90 -0.79
CA VAL A 17 8.80 2.58 -1.43
C VAL A 17 7.88 1.55 -2.08
N ILE A 18 6.63 1.49 -1.62
CA ILE A 18 5.60 0.60 -2.17
C ILE A 18 4.85 1.28 -3.32
N LEU A 19 4.46 2.54 -3.13
CA LEU A 19 3.76 3.34 -4.14
C LEU A 19 4.41 4.72 -4.25
N GLN A 20 4.75 5.12 -5.48
CA GLN A 20 5.34 6.43 -5.76
C GLN A 20 4.27 7.49 -6.05
N ASN A 21 4.60 8.75 -5.81
CA ASN A 21 3.72 9.87 -6.13
C ASN A 21 3.33 9.87 -7.61
N LYS A 22 2.03 10.04 -7.87
CA LYS A 22 1.39 10.00 -9.19
C LYS A 22 1.40 8.64 -9.90
N GLN A 23 1.81 7.56 -9.22
CA GLN A 23 1.63 6.21 -9.75
C GLN A 23 0.13 5.91 -9.90
N GLU A 24 -0.29 5.34 -11.04
CA GLU A 24 -1.66 4.86 -11.24
C GLU A 24 -1.93 3.70 -10.28
N LEU A 25 -3.07 3.73 -9.60
CA LEU A 25 -3.47 2.71 -8.64
C LEU A 25 -4.31 1.65 -9.34
N ASP A 26 -3.80 0.43 -9.37
CA ASP A 26 -4.42 -0.76 -9.95
C ASP A 26 -4.60 -1.89 -8.92
N LEU A 27 -3.89 -1.81 -7.78
CA LEU A 27 -3.93 -2.80 -6.72
C LEU A 27 -4.54 -2.24 -5.43
N TRP A 28 -5.28 -3.10 -4.74
CA TRP A 28 -5.69 -2.94 -3.36
C TRP A 28 -4.84 -3.84 -2.47
N TYR A 29 -4.30 -3.26 -1.40
CA TYR A 29 -3.37 -3.91 -0.48
C TYR A 29 -4.01 -4.07 0.90
N VAL A 30 -3.80 -5.22 1.54
CA VAL A 30 -4.10 -5.43 2.95
C VAL A 30 -2.82 -5.78 3.70
N ILE A 31 -2.58 -5.10 4.81
CA ILE A 31 -1.38 -5.29 5.64
C ILE A 31 -1.60 -6.50 6.56
N LEU A 32 -0.85 -7.57 6.33
CA LEU A 32 -0.89 -8.79 7.14
C LEU A 32 0.10 -8.75 8.29
N ASN A 33 1.26 -8.10 8.08
CA ASN A 33 2.26 -7.87 9.10
C ASN A 33 3.02 -6.56 8.83
N GLY A 34 3.45 -5.89 9.89
CA GLY A 34 4.19 -4.63 9.81
C GLY A 34 3.29 -3.40 9.73
N ALA A 35 3.88 -2.30 9.25
CA ALA A 35 3.22 -1.02 9.11
C ALA A 35 3.85 -0.22 7.96
N ILE A 36 3.06 0.68 7.38
CA ILE A 36 3.51 1.63 6.36
C ILE A 36 3.30 3.07 6.84
N GLU A 37 4.02 3.99 6.22
CA GLU A 37 3.77 5.42 6.31
C GLU A 37 3.34 5.97 4.95
N ILE A 38 2.44 6.95 4.99
CA ILE A 38 1.99 7.69 3.83
C ILE A 38 2.42 9.13 4.02
N SER A 39 3.30 9.61 3.16
CA SER A 39 3.73 11.00 3.13
C SER A 39 2.93 11.76 2.07
N HIS A 40 2.32 12.88 2.44
CA HIS A 40 1.53 13.70 1.53
C HIS A 40 2.30 14.97 1.10
N PRO A 41 1.96 15.57 -0.06
CA PRO A 41 2.64 16.79 -0.54
C PRO A 41 2.52 18.01 0.39
N ASP A 42 1.51 18.02 1.26
CA ASP A 42 1.31 19.07 2.28
C ASP A 42 2.17 18.87 3.53
N GLY A 43 3.01 17.82 3.56
CA GLY A 43 3.88 17.46 4.68
C GLY A 43 3.18 16.61 5.75
N ARG A 44 1.89 16.31 5.60
CA ARG A 44 1.19 15.39 6.50
C ARG A 44 1.74 13.98 6.33
N VAL A 45 1.93 13.28 7.44
CA VAL A 45 2.34 11.87 7.46
C VAL A 45 1.32 11.07 8.24
N GLU A 46 0.87 9.97 7.65
CA GLU A 46 -0.04 9.01 8.26
C GLU A 46 0.65 7.66 8.42
N SER A 47 0.16 6.81 9.32
CA SER A 47 0.65 5.44 9.46
C SER A 47 -0.51 4.46 9.45
N LEU A 48 -0.35 3.37 8.69
CA LEU A 48 -1.28 2.26 8.65
C LEU A 48 -0.58 1.01 9.17
N CYS A 49 -1.26 0.24 9.99
CA CYS A 49 -0.75 -0.95 10.65
C CYS A 49 -1.44 -2.21 10.12
N MET A 50 -1.00 -3.37 10.60
CA MET A 50 -1.68 -4.65 10.38
C MET A 50 -3.21 -4.53 10.50
N GLY A 51 -3.91 -5.11 9.52
CA GLY A 51 -5.37 -5.07 9.41
C GLY A 51 -5.93 -3.86 8.66
N ASN A 52 -5.13 -2.81 8.44
CA ASN A 52 -5.50 -1.72 7.54
C ASN A 52 -5.31 -2.12 6.07
N SER A 53 -5.95 -1.36 5.18
CA SER A 53 -5.83 -1.53 3.73
C SER A 53 -5.62 -0.18 3.04
N PHE A 54 -5.01 -0.21 1.86
CA PHE A 54 -4.68 0.99 1.05
C PHE A 54 -4.62 0.65 -0.44
N GLY A 55 -4.43 1.66 -1.29
CA GLY A 55 -4.36 1.50 -2.75
C GLY A 55 -5.64 1.97 -3.43
N ILE A 56 -6.09 1.24 -4.45
CA ILE A 56 -7.27 1.61 -5.24
C ILE A 56 -8.58 1.53 -4.42
N SER A 57 -9.51 2.45 -4.68
CA SER A 57 -10.90 2.37 -4.19
C SER A 57 -11.88 2.09 -5.35
N PRO A 58 -13.10 1.56 -5.11
CA PRO A 58 -14.06 1.31 -6.19
C PRO A 58 -14.47 2.60 -6.90
N SER A 59 -14.04 2.79 -8.15
CA SER A 59 -14.36 3.95 -8.98
C SER A 59 -14.29 3.63 -10.48
N LEU A 60 -14.98 4.42 -11.29
CA LEU A 60 -14.86 4.41 -12.76
C LEU A 60 -13.69 5.29 -13.25
N GLU A 61 -13.21 6.20 -12.40
CA GLU A 61 -12.12 7.12 -12.72
C GLU A 61 -10.77 6.49 -12.35
N LYS A 62 -9.74 6.80 -13.16
CA LYS A 62 -8.36 6.46 -12.84
C LYS A 62 -7.94 7.15 -11.55
N GLN A 63 -7.38 6.38 -10.63
CA GLN A 63 -6.87 6.88 -9.36
C GLN A 63 -5.35 6.90 -9.38
N TYR A 64 -4.77 7.87 -8.68
CA TYR A 64 -3.33 8.03 -8.60
C TYR A 64 -2.91 8.26 -7.17
N MET A 65 -1.74 7.74 -6.80
CA MET A 65 -1.15 7.98 -5.49
C MET A 65 -0.88 9.48 -5.30
N ASN A 66 -1.38 10.04 -4.21
CA ASN A 66 -1.10 11.42 -3.80
C ASN A 66 -0.14 11.44 -2.62
N GLY A 67 1.16 11.43 -2.92
CA GLY A 67 2.20 11.23 -1.93
C GLY A 67 3.04 9.98 -2.18
N GLU A 68 3.73 9.48 -1.16
CA GLU A 68 4.55 8.27 -1.27
C GLU A 68 4.27 7.35 -0.08
N ILE A 69 4.20 6.05 -0.36
CA ILE A 69 4.02 5.01 0.66
C ILE A 69 5.33 4.26 0.88
N ARG A 70 5.75 4.13 2.14
CA ARG A 70 6.94 3.37 2.53
C ARG A 70 6.66 2.37 3.66
N THR A 71 7.39 1.27 3.70
CA THR A 71 7.41 0.38 4.87
C THR A 71 8.06 1.07 6.06
N LYS A 72 7.52 0.88 7.27
CA LYS A 72 8.09 1.41 8.52
C LYS A 72 8.99 0.43 9.26
N GLY A 73 9.03 -0.82 8.82
CA GLY A 73 9.83 -1.89 9.42
C GLY A 73 10.18 -2.95 8.38
N ASP A 74 11.08 -3.84 8.78
CA ASP A 74 11.48 -4.99 7.99
C ASP A 74 10.37 -6.04 7.95
N ASP A 75 10.45 -6.96 6.98
CA ASP A 75 9.54 -8.09 6.81
C ASP A 75 8.04 -7.71 6.81
N CYS A 76 7.71 -6.60 6.14
CA CYS A 76 6.31 -6.21 5.94
C CYS A 76 5.63 -7.17 4.97
N GLN A 77 4.40 -7.58 5.29
CA GLN A 77 3.66 -8.58 4.51
C GLN A 77 2.33 -8.02 4.04
N PHE A 78 2.04 -8.22 2.76
CA PHE A 78 0.85 -7.72 2.11
C PHE A 78 0.13 -8.85 1.38
N VAL A 79 -1.18 -8.70 1.25
CA VAL A 79 -1.93 -9.36 0.18
C VAL A 79 -2.45 -8.28 -0.77
N CYS A 80 -2.22 -8.51 -2.06
CA CYS A 80 -2.53 -7.58 -3.14
C CYS A 80 -3.63 -8.19 -4.02
N ILE A 81 -4.61 -7.38 -4.41
CA ILE A 81 -5.73 -7.78 -5.25
C ILE A 81 -5.89 -6.71 -6.34
N ALA A 82 -6.00 -7.15 -7.60
CA ALA A 82 -6.32 -6.32 -8.76
C ALA A 82 -7.83 -6.28 -9.02
#